data_AF-A0A497AZJ8-F1
#
_entry.id   AF-A0A497AZJ8-F1
#
_cell.length_a   1.000
_cell.length_b   1.000
_cell.length_c   1.000
_cell.angle_alpha   90.00
_cell.angle_beta   90.00
_cell.angle_gamma   90.00
#
_symmetry.space_group_name_H-M   'P 1'
#
loop_
_entity.id
_entity.type
_entity.pdbx_description
1 polymer ?
#
loop_
_entity_poly.entity_id
_entity_poly.type
_entity_poly.pdbx_seq_one_letter_code
_entity_poly.pdbx_strand_id
1 'polypeptide(L)' 'MIYFDNAATSFPKPPQVAEAISHFLLHIGANPGRSGHRLSVEAG' A
#
# COMPACT_ATOMS: atom_id res chain seq x y z
N MET A 1 -12.47 16.85 -14.84
CA MET A 1 -11.07 17.31 -14.98
C MET A 1 -10.35 16.30 -15.85
N ILE A 2 -9.57 16.75 -16.84
CA ILE A 2 -8.69 15.88 -17.61
C ILE A 2 -7.27 16.10 -17.06
N TYR A 3 -6.60 15.02 -16.63
CA TYR A 3 -5.31 15.10 -15.93
C TYR A 3 -4.15 14.81 -16.88
N PHE A 4 -3.36 15.83 -17.19
CA PHE A 4 -2.22 15.76 -18.12
C PHE A 4 -0.85 15.86 -17.43
N ASP A 5 -0.78 15.71 -16.10
CA ASP A 5 0.46 15.82 -15.31
C ASP A 5 0.97 14.47 -14.78
N ASN A 6 0.69 13.38 -15.51
CA ASN A 6 1.10 12.03 -15.13
C ASN A 6 2.63 11.83 -15.03
N ALA A 7 3.40 12.71 -15.69
CA ALA A 7 4.87 12.66 -15.65
C ALA A 7 5.42 13.13 -14.29
N ALA A 8 4.75 14.05 -13.59
CA ALA A 8 5.13 14.46 -12.25
C ALA A 8 4.75 13.41 -11.21
N THR A 9 3.54 12.84 -11.33
CA THR A 9 3.09 11.71 -10.51
C THR A 9 1.85 11.08 -11.15
N SER A 10 1.64 9.78 -10.96
CA SER A 10 0.38 9.17 -11.42
C SER A 10 -0.78 9.57 -10.53
N PHE A 11 -1.83 10.11 -11.15
CA PHE A 11 -3.08 10.47 -10.50
C PHE A 11 -4.27 10.29 -11.48
N PRO A 12 -5.42 9.81 -11.01
CA PRO A 12 -5.61 9.16 -9.71
C PRO A 12 -4.89 7.81 -9.67
N LYS A 13 -4.51 7.36 -8.47
CA LYS A 13 -4.07 5.97 -8.30
C LYS A 13 -5.26 5.03 -8.56
N PRO A 14 -5.04 3.84 -9.12
CA PRO A 14 -6.08 2.81 -9.17
C PRO A 14 -6.64 2.54 -7.77
N PRO A 15 -7.96 2.29 -7.60
CA PRO A 15 -8.58 2.05 -6.29
C PRO A 15 -7.88 0.97 -5.45
N GLN A 16 -7.33 -0.05 -6.12
CA GLN A 16 -6.61 -1.16 -5.51
C GLN A 16 -5.41 -0.71 -4.68
N VAL A 17 -4.77 0.41 -5.04
CA VAL A 17 -3.66 0.97 -4.27
C VAL A 17 -4.16 1.47 -2.91
N ALA A 18 -5.28 2.17 -2.88
CA ALA A 18 -5.86 2.67 -1.63
C ALA A 18 -6.37 1.51 -0.75
N GLU A 19 -7.01 0.51 -1.37
CA GLU A 19 -7.49 -0.70 -0.69
C GLU A 19 -6.33 -1.48 -0.05
N ALA A 20 -5.24 -1.71 -0.78
CA ALA A 20 -4.07 -2.42 -0.28
C ALA A 20 -3.41 -1.68 0.89
N ILE A 21 -3.26 -0.35 0.79
CA ILE A 21 -2.69 0.47 1.87
C ILE A 21 -3.60 0.42 3.10
N SER A 22 -4.92 0.58 2.92
CA SER A 22 -5.89 0.50 4.02
C SER A 22 -5.86 -0.87 4.70
N HIS A 23 -5.83 -1.95 3.93
CA HIS A 23 -5.72 -3.31 4.46
C HIS A 23 -4.45 -3.49 5.29
N PHE A 24 -3.31 -3.05 4.77
CA PHE A 24 -2.04 -3.14 5.50
C PHE A 24 -2.10 -2.39 6.82
N LEU A 25 -2.60 -1.15 6.83
CA LEU A 25 -2.68 -0.32 8.04
C LEU A 25 -3.65 -0.88 9.08
N LEU A 26 -4.79 -1.42 8.65
CA LEU A 26 -5.84 -1.88 9.56
C LEU A 26 -5.63 -3.31 10.06
N HIS A 27 -4.97 -4.19 9.28
CA HIS A 27 -4.94 -5.63 9.55
C HIS A 27 -3.53 -6.21 9.69
N ILE A 28 -2.51 -5.59 9.08
CA ILE A 28 -1.14 -6.14 9.08
C ILE A 28 -0.24 -5.36 10.04
N GLY A 29 0.02 -4.07 9.76
CA GLY A 29 0.70 -3.12 10.64
C GLY A 29 2.09 -3.53 11.15
N ALA A 30 2.71 -4.56 10.58
CA ALA A 30 3.96 -5.14 11.04
C ALA A 30 5.13 -4.74 10.15
N ASN A 31 6.33 -4.75 10.72
CA ASN A 31 7.55 -4.47 9.98
C ASN A 31 8.06 -5.77 9.34
N PRO A 32 8.17 -5.86 7.99
CA PRO A 32 8.67 -7.06 7.34
C PRO A 32 10.12 -7.36 7.75
N GLY A 33 10.46 -8.65 7.86
CA GLY A 33 11.84 -9.10 8.08
C GLY A 33 12.43 -8.84 9.48
N ARG A 34 11.69 -8.24 10.43
CA ARG A 34 12.18 -7.99 11.80
C ARG A 34 11.67 -9.00 12.84
N SER A 35 10.88 -10.00 12.43
CA SER A 35 10.45 -11.12 13.26
C SER A 35 9.95 -12.30 12.39
N GLY A 36 9.68 -13.46 13.02
CA GLY A 36 9.05 -14.62 12.36
C GLY A 36 7.54 -14.76 12.65
N HIS A 37 6.90 -13.78 13.30
CA HIS A 37 5.47 -13.89 13.59
C HIS A 37 4.62 -13.63 12.34
N ARG A 38 3.42 -14.20 12.29
CA ARG A 38 2.53 -14.20 11.11
C ARG A 38 2.41 -12.85 10.41
N LEU A 39 2.09 -11.78 11.15
CA LEU A 39 1.93 -10.44 10.57
C LEU A 39 3.22 -9.89 9.93
N SER A 40 4.39 -10.27 10.43
CA SER A 40 5.69 -9.84 9.87
C SER A 40 6.02 -10.56 8.56
N VAL A 41 5.46 -11.75 8.34
CA VAL A 41 5.53 -12.47 7.06
C VAL A 41 4.52 -11.89 6.08
N GLU A 42 3.30 -11.60 6.54
CA GLU A 42 2.24 -10.98 5.72
C GLU A 42 2.56 -9.54 5.29
N ALA A 43 3.50 -8.87 5.96
CA ALA A 43 3.90 -7.49 5.69
C ALA A 43 4.93 -7.30 4.55
N GLY A 44 5.59 -8.38 4.11
CA GLY A 44 6.63 -8.34 3.08
C GLY A 44 6.09 -8.78 1.73
#